data_AF-A0A841HCI6-F1
#
_entry.id   AF-A0A841HCI6-F1
#
_cell.length_a   1.000
_cell.length_b   1.000
_cell.length_c   1.000
_cell.angle_alpha   90.00
_cell.angle_beta   90.00
_cell.angle_gamma   90.00
#
_symmetry.space_group_name_H-M   'P 1'
#
loop_
_entity.id
_entity.type
_entity.pdbx_description
1 polymer ?
#
loop_
_entity_poly.entity_id
_entity_poly.type
_entity_poly.pdbx_seq_one_letter_code
_entity_poly.pdbx_strand_id
1 'polypeptide(L)'
;MADTDKKSAMTYPTPEQYQGWKDDAEEMDMSVSEWMQAMIEAGRKKFDAQVEPDESADELRKQRNDLKDELGHARTRIEELETQLHHGEQEVIKEFVEENPGATFEDITRHVIDTVPKRLNRHLDELEGDTLYVAGDGYYPESDG
;
A
#
# COMPACT_ATOMS: atom_id res chain seq x y z
N MET A 1 -43.26 47.67 13.40
CA MET A 1 -43.14 46.66 12.34
C MET A 1 -42.23 45.58 12.89
N ALA A 2 -42.75 44.37 13.09
CA ALA A 2 -41.97 43.28 13.66
C ALA A 2 -41.18 42.61 12.53
N ASP A 3 -39.86 42.56 12.69
CA ASP A 3 -38.92 41.90 11.78
C ASP A 3 -39.23 40.39 11.78
N THR A 4 -39.99 39.93 10.79
CA THR A 4 -40.64 38.59 10.76
C THR A 4 -39.87 37.58 9.91
N ASP A 5 -38.70 37.96 9.37
CA ASP A 5 -37.99 37.15 8.36
C ASP A 5 -37.00 36.12 8.93
N LYS A 6 -36.79 36.08 10.25
CA LYS A 6 -35.81 35.18 10.88
C LYS A 6 -36.49 34.28 11.91
N LYS A 7 -36.18 32.98 11.85
CA LYS A 7 -36.56 31.99 12.87
C LYS A 7 -35.33 31.52 13.63
N SER A 8 -35.47 31.40 14.95
CA SER A 8 -34.41 30.83 15.79
C SER A 8 -34.23 29.34 15.50
N ALA A 9 -32.98 28.92 15.34
CA ALA A 9 -32.59 27.53 15.22
C ALA A 9 -31.54 27.24 16.31
N MET A 10 -31.71 26.13 17.02
CA MET A 10 -30.79 25.71 18.08
C MET A 10 -29.99 24.50 17.61
N THR A 11 -28.69 24.51 17.89
CA THR A 11 -27.78 23.39 17.67
C THR A 11 -27.05 23.09 18.96
N TYR A 12 -26.50 21.88 19.08
CA TYR A 12 -25.84 21.39 20.30
C TYR A 12 -24.40 20.94 19.99
N PRO A 13 -23.47 21.87 19.70
CA PRO A 13 -22.06 21.54 19.52
C PRO A 13 -21.39 21.12 20.84
N THR A 14 -20.23 20.47 20.75
CA THR A 14 -19.37 20.32 21.92
C THR A 14 -18.81 21.67 22.37
N PRO A 15 -18.36 21.82 23.64
CA PRO A 15 -17.77 23.07 24.11
C PRO A 15 -16.56 23.52 23.29
N GLU A 16 -15.70 22.59 22.87
CA GLU A 16 -14.51 22.88 22.06
C GLU A 16 -14.89 23.38 20.65
N GLN A 17 -15.87 22.73 20.02
CA GLN A 17 -16.38 23.17 18.72
C GLN A 17 -16.96 24.58 18.81
N TYR A 18 -17.78 24.86 19.82
CA TYR A 18 -18.37 26.17 19.99
C TYR A 18 -17.34 27.26 20.29
N GLN A 19 -16.26 26.93 20.99
CA GLN A 19 -15.16 27.87 21.22
C GLN A 19 -14.42 28.18 19.92
N GLY A 20 -14.07 27.18 19.12
CA GLY A 20 -13.45 27.42 17.81
C GLY A 20 -14.32 28.31 16.91
N TRP A 21 -15.64 28.09 16.91
CA TRP A 21 -16.57 28.92 16.14
C TRP A 21 -16.62 30.38 16.59
N LYS A 22 -16.42 30.63 17.89
CA LYS A 22 -16.32 31.99 18.43
C LYS A 22 -15.06 32.68 17.97
N ASP A 23 -13.94 31.98 18.06
CA ASP A 23 -12.63 32.51 17.69
C ASP A 23 -12.61 32.85 16.19
N ASP A 24 -13.13 31.95 15.34
CA ASP A 24 -13.25 32.17 13.89
C ASP A 24 -14.22 33.32 13.55
N ALA A 25 -15.33 33.46 14.28
CA ALA A 25 -16.29 34.54 14.07
C ALA A 25 -15.69 35.91 14.47
N GLU A 26 -14.89 35.94 15.53
CA GLU A 26 -14.15 37.13 15.97
C GLU A 26 -13.08 37.53 14.94
N GLU A 27 -12.35 36.56 14.38
CA GLU A 27 -11.39 36.82 13.30
C GLU A 27 -12.04 37.46 12.06
N MET A 28 -13.28 37.06 11.76
CA MET A 28 -14.03 37.55 10.59
C MET A 28 -14.97 38.74 10.90
N ASP A 29 -14.86 39.35 12.07
CA ASP A 29 -15.67 40.51 12.51
C ASP A 29 -17.19 40.29 12.33
N MET A 30 -17.68 39.10 12.69
CA MET A 30 -19.08 38.72 12.54
C MET A 30 -19.64 38.05 13.78
N SER A 31 -20.97 37.99 13.91
CA SER A 31 -21.58 37.23 14.99
C SER A 31 -21.42 35.72 14.77
N VAL A 32 -21.38 34.95 15.86
CA VAL A 32 -21.35 33.48 15.80
C VAL A 32 -22.54 32.92 15.00
N SER A 33 -23.70 33.59 15.06
CA SER A 33 -24.88 33.20 14.27
C SER A 33 -24.74 33.44 12.77
N GLU A 34 -24.06 34.51 12.36
CA GLU A 34 -23.75 34.79 10.95
C GLU A 34 -22.66 33.85 10.44
N TRP A 35 -21.64 33.60 11.26
CA TRP A 35 -20.61 32.63 10.98
C TRP A 35 -21.18 31.21 10.78
N MET A 36 -22.07 30.76 11.67
CA MET A 36 -22.76 29.48 11.53
C MET A 36 -23.62 29.41 10.26
N GLN A 37 -24.30 30.51 9.90
CA GLN A 37 -25.05 30.58 8.65
C GLN A 37 -24.13 30.46 7.42
N ALA A 38 -23.03 31.19 7.39
CA ALA A 38 -22.04 31.14 6.31
C ALA A 38 -21.42 29.74 6.18
N MET A 39 -21.08 29.09 7.30
CA MET A 39 -20.59 27.72 7.33
C MET A 39 -21.63 26.72 6.79
N ILE A 40 -22.90 26.85 7.20
CA ILE A 40 -23.99 25.99 6.72
C ILE A 40 -24.23 26.21 5.23
N GLU A 41 -24.19 27.46 4.74
CA GLU A 41 -24.33 27.77 3.32
C GLU A 41 -23.16 27.24 2.49
N ALA A 42 -21.93 27.33 2.99
CA ALA A 42 -20.75 26.77 2.35
C ALA A 42 -20.79 25.22 2.34
N GLY A 43 -21.19 24.61 3.45
CA GLY A 43 -21.44 23.17 3.54
C GLY A 43 -22.52 22.75 2.55
N ARG A 44 -23.66 23.45 2.51
CA ARG A 44 -24.72 23.20 1.52
C ARG A 44 -24.24 23.35 0.09
N LYS A 45 -23.41 24.34 -0.25
CA LYS A 45 -22.80 24.42 -1.59
C LYS A 45 -21.95 23.19 -1.92
N LYS A 46 -21.27 22.59 -0.94
CA LYS A 46 -20.55 21.31 -1.14
C LYS A 46 -21.46 20.08 -1.20
N PHE A 47 -22.67 20.12 -0.62
CA PHE A 47 -23.65 19.04 -0.66
C PHE A 47 -24.65 19.14 -1.84
N ASP A 48 -24.98 20.35 -2.30
CA ASP A 48 -25.80 20.65 -3.48
C ASP A 48 -24.97 20.62 -4.78
N ALA A 49 -23.65 20.83 -4.69
CA ALA A 49 -22.75 20.26 -5.68
C ALA A 49 -22.89 18.75 -5.56
N GLN A 50 -23.65 18.14 -6.48
CA GLN A 50 -23.52 16.72 -6.74
C GLN A 50 -22.04 16.46 -7.02
N VAL A 51 -21.29 16.08 -6.00
CA VAL A 51 -20.04 15.38 -6.18
C VAL A 51 -20.49 14.05 -6.75
N GLU A 52 -20.69 14.00 -8.07
CA GLU A 52 -20.64 12.75 -8.78
C GLU A 52 -19.24 12.22 -8.52
N PRO A 53 -19.10 11.12 -7.75
CA PRO A 53 -17.82 10.47 -7.65
C PRO A 53 -17.40 10.10 -9.07
N ASP A 54 -16.17 10.43 -9.47
CA ASP A 54 -15.66 10.08 -10.82
C ASP A 54 -15.79 8.57 -11.09
N GLU A 55 -15.85 7.76 -10.03
CA GLU A 55 -16.09 6.32 -10.07
C GLU A 55 -17.14 5.94 -9.03
N SER A 56 -18.12 5.15 -9.45
CA SER A 56 -19.12 4.59 -8.57
C SER A 56 -18.51 3.60 -7.56
N ALA A 57 -19.18 3.41 -6.42
CA ALA A 57 -18.77 2.42 -5.43
C ALA A 57 -18.68 1.00 -6.01
N ASP A 58 -19.44 0.70 -7.05
CA ASP A 58 -19.41 -0.59 -7.75
C ASP A 58 -18.20 -0.72 -8.68
N GLU A 59 -17.78 0.37 -9.34
CA GLU A 59 -16.54 0.42 -10.12
C GLU A 59 -15.31 0.26 -9.22
N LEU A 60 -15.26 0.96 -8.09
CA LEU A 60 -14.19 0.81 -7.10
C LEU A 60 -14.11 -0.62 -6.55
N ARG A 61 -15.25 -1.27 -6.29
CA ARG A 61 -15.29 -2.68 -5.87
C ARG A 61 -14.76 -3.61 -6.94
N LYS A 62 -15.10 -3.35 -8.21
CA LYS A 62 -14.63 -4.14 -9.34
C LYS A 62 -13.11 -4.02 -9.49
N GLN A 63 -12.59 -2.80 -9.53
CA GLN A 63 -11.14 -2.56 -9.59
C GLN A 63 -10.39 -3.22 -8.43
N ARG A 64 -10.92 -3.10 -7.21
CA ARG A 64 -10.33 -3.75 -6.03
C ARG A 64 -10.30 -5.27 -6.20
N ASN A 65 -11.37 -5.87 -6.72
CA ASN A 65 -11.41 -7.31 -6.95
C ASN A 65 -10.42 -7.73 -8.05
N ASP A 66 -10.37 -6.99 -9.17
CA ASP A 66 -9.43 -7.26 -10.27
C ASP A 66 -7.97 -7.21 -9.77
N LEU A 67 -7.62 -6.17 -8.98
CA LEU A 67 -6.30 -6.06 -8.35
C LEU A 67 -6.02 -7.19 -7.35
N LYS A 68 -7.03 -7.65 -6.61
CA LYS A 68 -6.88 -8.75 -5.67
C LYS A 68 -6.61 -10.07 -6.40
N ASP A 69 -7.27 -10.28 -7.53
CA ASP A 69 -7.07 -11.46 -8.35
C ASP A 69 -5.67 -11.45 -9.00
N GLU A 70 -5.25 -10.31 -9.54
CA GLU A 70 -3.89 -10.12 -10.06
C GLU A 70 -2.82 -10.36 -8.98
N LEU A 71 -2.99 -9.79 -7.78
CA LEU A 71 -2.11 -10.04 -6.64
C LEU A 71 -2.07 -11.52 -6.25
N GLY A 72 -3.21 -12.20 -6.30
CA GLY A 72 -3.29 -13.65 -6.07
C GLY A 72 -2.46 -14.43 -7.09
N HIS A 73 -2.61 -14.11 -8.38
CA HIS A 73 -1.85 -14.73 -9.46
C HIS A 73 -0.35 -14.48 -9.34
N ALA A 74 0.06 -13.25 -9.02
CA ALA A 74 1.47 -12.91 -8.81
C ALA A 74 2.08 -13.74 -7.66
N ARG A 75 1.38 -13.86 -6.53
CA ARG A 75 1.85 -14.65 -5.37
C ARG A 75 1.98 -16.14 -5.68
N THR A 76 0.99 -16.74 -6.36
CA THR A 76 1.08 -18.13 -6.79
C THR A 76 2.26 -18.32 -7.75
N ARG A 77 2.49 -17.36 -8.66
CA ARG A 77 3.62 -17.43 -9.57
C ARG A 77 4.96 -17.36 -8.85
N ILE A 78 5.08 -16.51 -7.83
CA ILE A 78 6.28 -16.44 -6.96
C ILE A 78 6.48 -17.78 -6.26
N GLU A 79 5.45 -18.34 -5.63
CA GLU A 79 5.54 -19.63 -4.93
C GLU A 79 5.96 -20.77 -5.87
N GLU A 80 5.45 -20.80 -7.10
CA GLU A 80 5.90 -21.76 -8.13
C GLU A 80 7.38 -21.58 -8.50
N LEU A 81 7.82 -20.33 -8.66
CA LEU A 81 9.21 -20.00 -9.00
C LEU A 81 10.14 -20.36 -7.83
N GLU A 82 9.79 -19.99 -6.60
CA GLU A 82 10.49 -20.39 -5.37
C GLU A 82 10.56 -21.91 -5.23
N THR A 83 9.47 -22.61 -5.54
CA THR A 83 9.45 -24.08 -5.51
C THR A 83 10.41 -24.67 -6.54
N GLN A 84 10.44 -24.15 -7.77
CA GLN A 84 11.39 -24.57 -8.80
C GLN A 84 12.84 -24.29 -8.40
N LEU A 85 13.07 -23.14 -7.76
CA LEU A 85 14.36 -22.69 -7.25
C LEU A 85 14.89 -23.62 -6.13
N HIS A 86 14.08 -23.86 -5.10
CA HIS A 86 14.42 -24.73 -3.97
C HIS A 86 14.58 -26.19 -4.38
N HIS A 87 13.76 -26.67 -5.32
CA HIS A 87 13.99 -27.98 -5.93
C HIS A 87 15.33 -28.04 -6.66
N GLY A 88 15.78 -26.98 -7.32
CA GLY A 88 17.10 -26.96 -7.98
C GLY A 88 18.29 -27.14 -7.03
N GLU A 89 18.20 -26.67 -5.78
CA GLU A 89 19.26 -26.88 -4.77
C GLU A 89 19.26 -28.32 -4.26
N GLN A 90 18.09 -28.84 -3.90
CA GLN A 90 17.98 -30.22 -3.41
C GLN A 90 18.26 -31.25 -4.49
N GLU A 91 17.83 -31.00 -5.73
CA GLU A 91 18.04 -31.92 -6.85
C GLU A 91 19.53 -32.04 -7.18
N VAL A 92 20.33 -31.03 -6.89
CA VAL A 92 21.78 -31.06 -7.14
C VAL A 92 22.54 -31.81 -6.07
N ILE A 93 22.10 -31.73 -4.82
CA ILE A 93 22.62 -32.62 -3.78
C ILE A 93 22.24 -34.07 -4.12
N LYS A 94 21.00 -34.30 -4.56
CA LYS A 94 20.50 -35.62 -4.92
C LYS A 94 21.24 -36.23 -6.11
N GLU A 95 21.35 -35.50 -7.22
CA GLU A 95 22.08 -35.90 -8.42
C GLU A 95 23.55 -36.22 -8.08
N PHE A 96 24.21 -35.36 -7.30
CA PHE A 96 25.60 -35.61 -6.89
C PHE A 96 25.77 -36.87 -6.05
N VAL A 97 24.84 -37.14 -5.12
CA VAL A 97 24.88 -38.35 -4.26
C VAL A 97 24.53 -39.61 -5.06
N GLU A 98 23.61 -39.52 -6.03
CA GLU A 98 23.29 -40.61 -6.95
C GLU A 98 24.50 -40.97 -7.83
N GLU A 99 25.24 -39.98 -8.31
CA GLU A 99 26.46 -40.18 -9.11
C GLU A 99 27.67 -40.59 -8.28
N ASN A 100 27.70 -40.24 -6.98
CA ASN A 100 28.81 -40.51 -6.07
C ASN A 100 28.33 -41.18 -4.77
N PRO A 101 27.94 -42.47 -4.82
CA PRO A 101 27.48 -43.20 -3.65
C PRO A 101 28.56 -43.26 -2.56
N GLY A 102 28.21 -42.81 -1.34
CA GLY A 102 29.16 -42.72 -0.22
C GLY A 102 29.91 -41.39 -0.13
N ALA A 103 29.55 -40.39 -0.93
CA ALA A 103 30.03 -39.02 -0.80
C ALA A 103 29.90 -38.52 0.64
N THR A 104 30.96 -37.88 1.14
CA THR A 104 30.96 -37.32 2.49
C THR A 104 30.26 -35.97 2.53
N PHE A 105 29.94 -35.49 3.73
CA PHE A 105 29.42 -34.14 3.91
C PHE A 105 30.34 -33.07 3.31
N GLU A 106 31.65 -33.27 3.37
CA GLU A 106 32.64 -32.34 2.79
C GLU A 106 32.60 -32.34 1.26
N ASP A 107 32.43 -33.52 0.64
CA ASP A 107 32.30 -33.66 -0.82
C ASP A 107 31.03 -32.98 -1.34
N ILE A 108 29.90 -33.20 -0.64
CA ILE A 108 28.62 -32.55 -0.95
C ILE A 108 28.74 -31.02 -0.78
N THR A 109 29.35 -30.57 0.32
CA THR A 109 29.53 -29.13 0.58
C THR A 109 30.37 -28.46 -0.49
N ARG A 110 31.48 -29.09 -0.90
CA ARG A 110 32.33 -28.57 -1.98
C ARG A 110 31.57 -28.49 -3.30
N HIS A 111 30.82 -29.53 -3.64
CA HIS A 111 30.02 -29.56 -4.86
C HIS A 111 28.94 -28.46 -4.88
N VAL A 112 28.25 -28.24 -3.75
CA VAL A 112 27.28 -27.14 -3.62
C VAL A 112 27.99 -25.80 -3.79
N ILE A 113 29.10 -25.55 -3.10
CA ILE A 113 29.86 -24.29 -3.22
C ILE A 113 30.30 -24.03 -4.67
N ASP A 114 30.75 -25.06 -5.39
CA ASP A 114 31.22 -24.91 -6.78
C ASP A 114 30.07 -24.65 -7.78
N THR A 115 28.83 -24.98 -7.40
CA THR A 115 27.64 -24.80 -8.22
C THR A 115 26.82 -23.56 -7.85
N VAL A 116 26.99 -23.03 -6.63
CA VAL A 116 26.31 -21.82 -6.13
C VAL A 116 26.58 -20.58 -6.99
N PRO A 117 27.81 -20.18 -7.35
CA PRO A 117 28.05 -18.96 -8.14
C PRO A 117 27.35 -18.94 -9.49
N LYS A 118 27.20 -20.11 -10.14
CA LYS A 118 26.51 -20.25 -11.43
C LYS A 118 25.00 -20.01 -11.32
N ARG A 119 24.44 -20.09 -10.11
CA ARG A 119 23.01 -19.96 -9.80
C ARG A 119 22.70 -18.66 -9.10
N LEU A 120 23.61 -18.20 -8.23
CA LEU A 120 23.51 -16.95 -7.48
C LEU A 120 23.20 -15.76 -8.39
N ASN A 121 23.80 -15.72 -9.59
CA ASN A 121 23.49 -14.68 -10.57
C ASN A 121 22.01 -14.61 -10.94
N ARG A 122 21.32 -15.76 -11.06
CA ARG A 122 19.88 -15.79 -11.33
C ARG A 122 19.07 -15.23 -10.16
N HIS A 123 19.42 -15.58 -8.93
CA HIS A 123 18.73 -15.07 -7.74
C HIS A 123 18.95 -13.56 -7.57
N LEU A 124 20.15 -13.07 -7.91
CA LEU A 124 20.46 -11.64 -7.83
C LEU A 124 19.72 -10.86 -8.91
N ASP A 125 19.62 -11.38 -10.13
CA ASP A 125 18.80 -10.79 -11.21
C ASP A 125 17.30 -10.75 -10.84
N GLU A 126 16.79 -11.77 -10.13
CA GLU A 126 15.39 -11.84 -9.70
C GLU A 126 15.05 -10.85 -8.58
N LEU A 127 16.01 -10.53 -7.71
CA LEU A 127 15.82 -9.60 -6.60
C LEU A 127 16.09 -8.13 -7.00
N GLU A 128 16.78 -7.92 -8.13
CA GLU A 128 17.12 -6.58 -8.63
C GLU A 128 15.87 -5.78 -9.05
N GLY A 129 15.64 -4.64 -8.39
CA GLY A 129 14.51 -3.75 -8.63
C GLY A 129 13.23 -4.06 -7.85
N ASP A 130 13.24 -5.12 -7.01
CA ASP A 130 12.15 -5.43 -6.06
C ASP A 130 12.59 -5.29 -4.61
N THR A 131 13.67 -5.99 -4.24
CA THR A 131 14.19 -5.98 -2.85
C THR A 131 15.59 -5.36 -2.75
N LEU A 132 16.34 -5.32 -3.86
CA LEU A 132 17.69 -4.80 -3.90
C LEU A 132 17.99 -4.10 -5.22
N TYR A 133 18.90 -3.13 -5.22
CA TYR A 133 19.42 -2.50 -6.43
C TYR A 133 20.93 -2.68 -6.53
N VAL A 134 21.43 -2.67 -7.77
CA VAL A 134 22.87 -2.80 -8.06
C VAL A 134 23.47 -1.42 -8.31
N ALA A 135 24.57 -1.13 -7.61
CA ALA A 135 25.36 0.07 -7.85
C ALA A 135 26.86 -0.26 -7.88
N GLY A 136 27.46 -0.19 -9.06
CA GLY A 136 28.83 -0.64 -9.28
C GLY A 136 28.95 -2.16 -9.08
N ASP A 137 29.89 -2.60 -8.24
CA ASP A 137 30.08 -4.00 -7.88
C ASP A 137 29.33 -4.41 -6.59
N GLY A 138 28.45 -3.55 -6.06
CA GLY A 138 27.73 -3.76 -4.80
C GLY A 138 26.22 -3.94 -4.99
N TYR A 139 25.62 -4.75 -4.10
CA TYR A 139 24.17 -4.94 -3.98
C TYR A 139 23.67 -4.26 -2.70
N TYR A 140 22.58 -3.50 -2.81
CA TYR A 140 22.03 -2.68 -1.73
C TYR A 140 20.53 -2.90 -1.60
N PRO A 141 19.94 -2.85 -0.39
CA PRO A 141 18.49 -3.00 -0.24
C PRO A 141 17.76 -1.83 -0.92
N GLU A 142 16.67 -2.14 -1.62
CA GLU A 142 15.73 -1.13 -2.10
C GLU A 142 15.18 -0.40 -0.86
N SER A 143 15.22 0.94 -0.87
CA SER A 143 14.64 1.70 0.23
C SER A 143 13.13 1.67 0.06
N ASP A 144 12.37 1.21 1.06
CA ASP A 144 10.92 1.46 1.10
C ASP A 144 10.70 2.96 0.89
N GLY A 145 10.21 3.32 -0.31
CA GLY A 145 9.89 4.69 -0.71
C GLY A 145 8.53 5.11 -0.18
#